data_AF-A0AAV5SUP4-F1
#
_entry.id   AF-A0AAV5SUP4-F1
#
_cell.length_a   1.000
_cell.length_b   1.000
_cell.length_c   1.000
_cell.angle_alpha   90.00
_cell.angle_beta   90.00
_cell.angle_gamma   90.00
#
_symmetry.space_group_name_H-M   'P 1'
#
loop_
_entity.id
_entity.type
_entity.pdbx_description
1 polymer ?
#
loop_
_entity_poly.entity_id
_entity_poly.type
_entity_poly.pdbx_seq_one_letter_code
_entity_poly.pdbx_strand_id
1 'polypeptide(L)' 'LWELYSNGETPYEGMNRAQILEMLTKQNERLKRPEKCPEEVHNRMQDEFWNIDEQLRPTFADIVPFFSLLVNGE' A
#
# COMPACT_ATOMS: atom_id res chain seq x y z
N LEU A 1 -5.32 0.57 -4.36
CA LEU A 1 -5.76 0.06 -3.04
C LEU A 1 -5.91 1.20 -2.05
N TRP A 2 -4.85 1.95 -1.74
CA TRP A 2 -4.96 3.10 -0.82
C TRP A 2 -6.07 4.08 -1.23
N GLU A 3 -6.10 4.54 -2.48
CA GLU A 3 -7.15 5.43 -3.02
C GLU A 3 -8.57 4.83 -2.93
N LEU A 4 -8.68 3.51 -3.06
CA LEU A 4 -9.97 2.82 -2.92
C LEU A 4 -10.47 2.91 -1.47
N TYR A 5 -9.60 2.64 -0.50
CA TYR A 5 -9.95 2.67 0.91
C TYR A 5 -10.06 4.08 1.50
N SER A 6 -9.38 5.07 0.91
CA SER A 6 -9.52 6.49 1.26
C SER A 6 -10.67 7.18 0.55
N ASN A 7 -11.50 6.45 -0.19
CA ASN A 7 -12.66 7.01 -0.91
C ASN A 7 -12.27 8.09 -1.93
N GLY A 8 -11.14 7.88 -2.62
CA GLY A 8 -10.67 8.72 -3.72
C GLY A 8 -9.81 9.92 -3.31
N GLU A 9 -9.28 9.96 -2.09
CA GLU A 9 -8.30 10.99 -1.70
C GLU A 9 -7.05 10.93 -2.59
N THR A 10 -6.35 12.07 -2.70
CA THR A 10 -5.11 12.17 -3.47
C THR A 10 -3.93 11.65 -2.66
N PRO A 11 -3.18 10.63 -3.14
CA PRO A 11 -1.98 10.16 -2.45
C PRO A 11 -0.92 11.26 -2.33
N TYR A 12 -0.28 11.36 -1.17
CA TYR A 12 0.80 12.33 -0.90
C TYR A 12 0.40 13.79 -1.20
N GLU A 13 -0.86 14.15 -0.93
CA GLU A 13 -1.38 15.49 -1.18
C GLU A 13 -0.48 16.59 -0.57
N GLY A 14 -0.20 17.62 -1.37
CA GLY A 14 0.67 18.73 -0.98
C GLY A 14 2.18 18.46 -1.09
N MET A 15 2.61 17.24 -1.44
CA MET A 15 4.03 16.92 -1.67
C MET A 15 4.40 16.98 -3.16
N ASN A 16 5.59 17.48 -3.46
CA ASN A 16 6.17 17.39 -4.79
C ASN A 16 6.95 16.07 -4.98
N ARG A 17 7.34 15.77 -6.23
CA ARG A 17 8.05 14.54 -6.60
C ARG A 17 9.34 14.31 -5.80
N ALA A 18 10.12 15.36 -5.53
CA ALA A 18 11.38 15.23 -4.80
C ALA A 18 11.12 14.86 -3.32
N GLN A 19 10.13 15.48 -2.70
CA GLN A 19 9.71 15.16 -1.33
C GLN A 19 9.18 13.72 -1.22
N ILE A 20 8.39 13.28 -2.21
CA ILE A 20 7.88 11.90 -2.25
C ILE A 20 9.05 10.91 -2.38
N LEU A 21 10.00 11.15 -3.28
CA LEU A 21 11.18 10.29 -3.43
C LEU A 21 12.01 10.22 -2.15
N GLU A 22 12.24 11.35 -1.49
CA GLU A 22 12.98 11.41 -0.23
C GLU A 22 12.29 10.60 0.87
N MET A 23 10.98 10.78 1.05
CA MET A 23 10.19 10.03 2.02
C MET A 23 10.20 8.52 1.74
N LEU A 24 10.01 8.12 0.47
CA LEU A 24 9.98 6.71 0.09
C LEU A 24 11.34 6.03 0.24
N THR A 25 12.42 6.68 -0.19
CA THR A 25 13.75 6.03 -0.34
C THR A 25 14.68 6.26 0.85
N LYS A 26 14.59 7.41 1.52
CA LYS A 26 15.47 7.73 2.66
C LYS A 26 14.82 7.43 4.00
N GLN A 27 13.53 7.76 4.14
CA GLN A 27 12.80 7.58 5.40
C GLN A 27 12.11 6.21 5.47
N ASN A 28 12.00 5.52 4.33
CA ASN A 28 11.22 4.30 4.16
C ASN A 28 9.77 4.43 4.65
N GLU A 29 9.23 5.65 4.58
CA GLU A 29 7.85 5.92 4.97
C GLU A 29 6.90 5.69 3.79
N ARG A 30 5.65 5.35 4.09
CA ARG A 30 4.57 5.07 3.12
C ARG A 30 3.30 5.80 3.55
N LEU A 31 2.28 5.77 2.69
CA LEU A 31 0.96 6.33 3.01
C LEU A 31 0.40 5.72 4.30
N LYS A 32 -0.16 6.59 5.15
CA LYS A 32 -0.87 6.17 6.37
C LYS A 32 -2.08 5.32 6.04
N ARG A 33 -2.47 4.43 6.95
CA ARG A 33 -3.66 3.59 6.78
C ARG A 33 -4.94 4.45 6.69
N PRO A 34 -5.74 4.34 5.63
CA PRO A 34 -7.08 4.92 5.60
C PRO A 34 -7.98 4.27 6.65
N GLU A 35 -8.94 5.01 7.21
CA GLU A 35 -9.83 4.54 8.28
C GLU A 35 -10.53 3.22 7.95
N LYS A 36 -11.03 3.10 6.72
CA LYS A 36 -11.77 1.93 6.23
C LYS A 36 -10.89 0.80 5.69
N CYS A 37 -9.57 0.97 5.68
CA CYS A 37 -8.65 -0.06 5.23
C CYS A 37 -8.42 -1.08 6.36
N PRO A 38 -8.69 -2.38 6.15
CA PRO A 38 -8.29 -3.42 7.10
C PRO A 38 -6.79 -3.32 7.40
N GLU A 39 -6.42 -3.55 8.67
CA GLU A 39 -5.03 -3.46 9.11
C GLU A 39 -4.14 -4.46 8.36
N GLU A 40 -4.59 -5.70 8.20
CA GLU A 40 -3.86 -6.74 7.47
C GLU A 40 -3.56 -6.35 6.01
N VAL A 41 -4.52 -5.71 5.34
CA VAL A 41 -4.34 -5.21 3.97
C VAL A 41 -3.30 -4.10 3.92
N HIS A 42 -3.33 -3.18 4.89
CA HIS A 42 -2.37 -2.08 4.94
C HIS A 42 -0.96 -2.55 5.29
N ASN A 43 -0.81 -3.46 6.24
CA ASN A 43 0.47 -4.07 6.59
C ASN A 43 1.07 -4.78 5.36
N ARG A 44 0.26 -5.58 4.66
CA ARG A 44 0.69 -6.23 3.41
C ARG A 44 1.10 -5.22 2.32
N MET A 45 0.38 -4.11 2.20
CA MET A 45 0.77 -3.03 1.29
C MET A 45 2.14 -2.43 1.66
N GLN A 46 2.40 -2.18 2.95
CA GLN A 46 3.65 -1.58 3.43
C GLN A 46 4.84 -2.53 3.31
N ASP A 47 4.67 -3.79 3.70
CA ASP A 47 5.76 -4.76 3.83
C ASP A 47 6.15 -5.37 2.47
N GLU A 48 5.18 -5.58 1.58
CA GLU A 48 5.38 -6.32 0.33
C GLU A 48 5.07 -5.49 -0.92
N PHE A 49 3.88 -4.89 -1.02
CA PHE A 49 3.43 -4.31 -2.30
C PHE A 49 4.19 -3.02 -2.66
N TRP A 50 4.52 -2.23 -1.64
CA TRP A 50 5.27 -0.98 -1.78
C TRP A 50 6.75 -1.14 -1.46
N ASN A 51 7.30 -2.35 -1.66
CA ASN A 51 8.73 -2.57 -1.53
C ASN A 51 9.50 -1.74 -2.57
N ILE A 52 10.65 -1.18 -2.17
CA ILE A 52 11.53 -0.43 -3.06
C ILE A 52 12.18 -1.37 -4.07
N ASP A 53 12.56 -2.57 -3.61
CA ASP A 53 13.08 -3.61 -4.48
C ASP A 53 11.94 -4.26 -5.24
N GLU A 54 11.97 -4.10 -6.56
CA GLU A 54 10.94 -4.66 -7.42
C GLU A 54 10.88 -6.18 -7.41
N GLN A 55 11.99 -6.86 -7.09
CA GLN A 55 12.06 -8.33 -7.02
C GLN A 55 11.37 -8.88 -5.78
N LEU A 56 11.21 -8.06 -4.74
CA LEU A 56 10.51 -8.41 -3.51
C LEU A 56 9.01 -8.13 -3.58
N ARG A 57 8.54 -7.45 -4.64
CA ARG A 57 7.11 -7.17 -4.80
C ARG A 57 6.40 -8.44 -5.27
N PRO A 58 5.24 -8.79 -4.67
CA PRO A 58 4.50 -9.98 -5.06
C PRO A 58 3.85 -9.79 -6.44
N THR A 59 3.60 -10.91 -7.10
CA THR A 59 2.86 -10.93 -8.35
C THR A 59 1.35 -10.88 -8.07
N PHE A 60 0.55 -10.58 -9.08
CA PHE A 60 -0.91 -10.69 -8.94
C PHE A 60 -1.38 -12.11 -8.60
N ALA A 61 -0.63 -13.15 -9.01
CA ALA A 61 -0.93 -14.53 -8.65
C ALA A 61 -0.79 -14.77 -7.14
N ASP A 62 0.12 -14.05 -6.47
CA ASP A 62 0.29 -14.10 -5.02
C ASP A 62 -0.74 -13.23 -4.28
N ILE A 63 -1.13 -12.10 -4.88
CA ILE A 63 -2.03 -11.11 -4.27
C ILE A 63 -3.50 -11.56 -4.28
N VAL A 64 -3.98 -12.17 -5.37
CA VAL A 64 -5.41 -12.54 -5.52
C VAL A 64 -5.89 -13.53 -4.44
N PRO A 65 -5.14 -14.59 -4.10
CA PRO A 65 -5.53 -15.51 -3.02
C PRO A 65 -5.71 -14.81 -1.67
N PHE A 66 -4.81 -13.89 -1.32
CA PHE A 66 -4.89 -13.09 -0.09
C PHE A 66 -6.21 -12.33 0.01
N PHE A 67 -6.59 -11.59 -1.03
CA PHE A 67 -7.88 -10.88 -1.04
C PHE A 67 -9.08 -11.81 -1.13
N SER A 68 -8.93 -13.00 -1.72
CA SER A 68 -10.03 -13.97 -1.81
C SER A 68 -10.38 -14.52 -0.42
N LEU A 69 -9.39 -14.79 0.43
CA LEU A 69 -9.61 -15.19 1.83
C LEU A 69 -10.33 -14.09 2.61
N LEU A 70 -9.88 -12.84 2.48
CA LEU A 70 -10.48 -11.69 3.17
C LEU A 70 -11.95 -11.43 2.77
N VAL A 71 -12.29 -11.67 1.51
CA VAL A 71 -13.67 -11.48 1.02
C VAL A 71 -14.59 -12.63 1.44
N ASN A 72 -14.05 -13.84 1.59
CA ASN A 72 -14.83 -15.03 1.94
C ASN A 72 -15.06 -15.21 3.45
N GLY A 73 -14.38 -14.42 4.31
CA GLY A 73 -14.68 -14.33 5.73
C GLY A 73 -14.33 -15.57 6.55
N GLU A 74 -13.28 -16.30 6.17
CA GLU A 74 -12.67 -17.36 7.00
C GLU A 74 -11.59 -16.81 7.93
#